data_AF-A0A497SZH2-F1
#
_entry.id   AF-A0A497SZH2-F1
#
_cell.length_a   1.000
_cell.length_b   1.000
_cell.length_c   1.000
_cell.angle_alpha   90.00
_cell.angle_beta   90.00
_cell.angle_gamma   90.00
#
_symmetry.space_group_name_H-M   'P 1'
#
loop_
_entity.id
_entity.type
_entity.pdbx_description
1 polymer ?
#
loop_
_entity_poly.entity_id
_entity_poly.type
_entity_poly.pdbx_seq_one_letter_code
_entity_poly.pdbx_strand_id
1 'polypeptide(L)'
;MAGAEARRNIQIKQYEKLRFILLLAGIILYYTHYLFIIVGIPYISFLFGNISFYMISPAIPILIAIGYAIAYFIENDKPLLIVLTIFDAFSFPFGTIFAVAFIAYIIYTSKPKVTRKQAIAFLITFAISLPIAYYIVTPVIPSYASPSVLTMSEMGRGEYIVQLEDFPAPQSVEAQAVVVQQIETLGGNVVDTMVHPVNTILAEIDGSKLPQLMQNKYVKAIYPNERVVRVFNNVHLLNNVRQFLKLSSIPANGSGIVIAIVDTGINENIPQLQRGGKSVVIDKYELYGDYVAPHGTEVACCIASQDPEYPGVARGVDLLDVEVFQNDGIADYWSILRGWNWVVNWKLSHNRYVICSNSFGCPPQSTGASILRTALDNMVLRYDIPMIVASGNSASDVMCPGDAKYAFTVGAIDKTNYIASFSCYGDELDVVAYGVNINTFDSSGNRVTVSGTSFSTPIVAGCFALIAEKTKLPALKMYDLFRTTAKDLGTAGFDRQYGYGLIDPVTAFSTATNQHIPQSDVEPSLIIALIPSMFGLIFVSERRWLVLTRSI
;
A
#
# COMPACT_ATOMS: atom_id res chain seq x y z
N MET A 1 48.67 -40.79 -39.04
CA MET A 1 48.09 -40.52 -37.71
C MET A 1 48.78 -39.38 -36.96
N ALA A 2 50.12 -39.32 -36.88
CA ALA A 2 50.86 -38.27 -36.13
C ALA A 2 50.40 -36.80 -36.38
N GLY A 3 50.03 -36.43 -37.61
CA GLY A 3 49.57 -35.07 -37.95
C GLY A 3 48.16 -34.67 -37.46
N ALA A 4 47.38 -35.62 -36.91
CA ALA A 4 46.10 -35.34 -36.25
C ALA A 4 46.28 -35.19 -34.74
N GLU A 5 47.10 -36.04 -34.14
CA GLU A 5 47.47 -36.02 -32.73
C GLU A 5 48.28 -34.75 -32.37
N ALA A 6 49.19 -34.32 -33.25
CA ALA A 6 49.88 -33.04 -33.12
C ALA A 6 48.91 -31.85 -33.13
N ARG A 7 47.87 -31.85 -33.98
CA ARG A 7 46.85 -30.79 -34.02
C ARG A 7 45.96 -30.80 -32.78
N ARG A 8 45.55 -31.98 -32.31
CA ARG A 8 44.79 -32.13 -31.05
C ARG A 8 45.57 -31.62 -29.84
N ASN A 9 46.87 -31.94 -29.75
CA ASN A 9 47.74 -31.46 -28.67
C ASN A 9 48.02 -29.95 -28.74
N ILE A 10 48.03 -29.33 -29.92
CA ILE A 10 48.07 -27.88 -30.08
C ILE A 10 46.77 -27.22 -29.60
N GLN A 11 45.61 -27.74 -29.99
CA GLN A 11 44.31 -27.25 -29.51
C GLN A 11 44.16 -27.38 -27.99
N ILE A 12 44.54 -28.50 -27.39
CA ILE A 12 44.49 -28.69 -25.93
C ILE A 12 45.43 -27.70 -25.21
N LYS A 13 46.64 -27.46 -25.73
CA LYS A 13 47.55 -26.43 -25.17
C LYS A 13 47.02 -25.00 -25.33
N GLN A 14 46.30 -24.69 -26.40
CA GLN A 14 45.63 -23.39 -26.57
C GLN A 14 44.44 -23.24 -25.63
N TYR A 15 43.67 -24.31 -25.43
CA TYR A 15 42.52 -24.35 -24.53
C TYR A 15 42.92 -24.16 -23.06
N GLU A 16 43.94 -24.87 -22.57
CA GLU A 16 44.46 -24.68 -21.20
C GLU A 16 45.09 -23.28 -21.02
N LYS A 17 45.75 -22.71 -22.04
CA LYS A 17 46.20 -21.31 -22.00
C LYS A 17 45.03 -20.33 -21.85
N LEU A 18 43.97 -20.52 -22.64
CA LEU A 18 42.80 -19.63 -22.61
C LEU A 18 42.02 -19.77 -21.28
N ARG A 19 41.87 -21.01 -20.78
CA ARG A 19 41.30 -21.32 -19.47
C ARG A 19 42.06 -20.64 -18.34
N PHE A 20 43.40 -20.69 -18.36
CA PHE A 20 44.24 -20.01 -17.37
C PHE A 20 44.12 -18.49 -17.45
N ILE A 21 44.10 -17.91 -18.65
CA ILE A 21 43.89 -16.46 -18.86
C ILE A 21 42.52 -16.02 -18.34
N LEU A 22 41.45 -16.80 -18.57
CA LEU A 22 40.10 -16.48 -18.09
C LEU A 22 39.94 -16.66 -16.57
N LEU A 23 40.61 -17.65 -15.96
CA LEU A 23 40.68 -17.77 -14.50
C LEU A 23 41.43 -16.60 -13.87
N LEU A 24 42.56 -16.20 -14.46
CA LEU A 24 43.32 -15.04 -14.01
C LEU A 24 42.50 -13.74 -14.17
N ALA A 25 41.79 -13.57 -15.28
CA ALA A 25 40.90 -12.44 -15.52
C ALA A 25 39.72 -12.41 -14.53
N GLY A 26 39.13 -13.57 -14.20
CA GLY A 26 38.07 -13.67 -13.18
C GLY A 26 38.56 -13.32 -11.78
N ILE A 27 39.76 -13.76 -11.40
CA ILE A 27 40.40 -13.41 -10.12
C ILE A 27 40.75 -11.91 -10.08
N ILE A 28 41.26 -11.35 -11.18
CA ILE A 28 41.52 -9.91 -11.31
C ILE A 28 40.21 -9.13 -11.19
N LEU A 29 39.13 -9.51 -11.87
CA LEU A 29 37.83 -8.84 -11.77
C LEU A 29 37.26 -8.90 -10.34
N TYR A 30 37.33 -10.06 -9.69
CA TYR A 30 36.89 -10.25 -8.30
C TYR A 30 37.65 -9.37 -7.31
N TYR A 31 38.99 -9.27 -7.42
CA TYR A 31 39.80 -8.43 -6.53
C TYR A 31 39.81 -6.94 -6.91
N THR A 32 39.64 -6.57 -8.19
CA THR A 32 39.54 -5.15 -8.60
C THR A 32 38.25 -4.47 -8.13
N HIS A 33 37.22 -5.24 -7.71
CA HIS A 33 36.02 -4.67 -7.10
C HIS A 33 36.33 -3.94 -5.77
N TYR A 34 37.43 -4.27 -5.09
CA TYR A 34 37.91 -3.54 -3.90
C TYR A 34 38.68 -2.25 -4.23
N LEU A 35 39.08 -2.00 -5.50
CA LEU A 35 39.84 -0.81 -5.87
C LEU A 35 38.96 0.35 -6.38
N PHE A 36 37.69 0.09 -6.73
CA PHE A 36 36.81 1.09 -7.34
C PHE A 36 36.11 2.04 -6.35
N ILE A 37 36.37 1.89 -5.04
CA ILE A 37 35.90 2.83 -4.00
C ILE A 37 36.65 4.19 -4.06
N ILE A 38 37.75 4.30 -4.82
CA ILE A 38 38.70 5.44 -4.70
C ILE A 38 38.68 6.43 -5.88
N VAL A 39 38.09 6.13 -7.05
CA VAL A 39 38.06 7.09 -8.19
C VAL A 39 36.68 7.21 -8.82
N GLY A 40 35.94 8.24 -8.40
CA GLY A 40 34.67 8.63 -9.01
C GLY A 40 34.86 9.27 -10.39
N ILE A 41 34.30 8.67 -11.44
CA ILE A 41 34.30 9.19 -12.81
C ILE A 41 32.83 9.45 -13.23
N PRO A 42 32.38 10.72 -13.38
CA PRO A 42 30.95 11.05 -13.48
C PRO A 42 30.20 10.60 -14.75
N TYR A 43 30.86 9.94 -15.71
CA TYR A 43 30.35 9.83 -17.09
C TYR A 43 29.59 8.53 -17.44
N ILE A 44 29.51 7.55 -16.53
CA ILE A 44 28.75 6.30 -16.79
C ILE A 44 27.31 6.37 -16.27
N SER A 45 27.05 7.13 -15.20
CA SER A 45 25.69 7.32 -14.63
C SER A 45 24.70 7.95 -15.62
N PHE A 46 25.20 8.68 -16.64
CA PHE A 46 24.38 9.28 -17.71
C PHE A 46 23.84 8.26 -18.73
N LEU A 47 24.49 7.10 -18.90
CA LEU A 47 24.11 6.11 -19.92
C LEU A 47 23.23 4.96 -19.40
N PHE A 48 23.24 4.68 -18.08
CA PHE A 48 22.58 3.49 -17.52
C PHE A 48 21.74 3.72 -16.26
N GLY A 49 21.79 4.92 -15.65
CA GLY A 49 21.09 5.19 -14.39
C GLY A 49 21.64 4.40 -13.19
N ASN A 50 21.03 4.61 -12.01
CA ASN A 50 21.44 3.93 -10.77
C ASN A 50 20.83 2.52 -10.66
N ILE A 51 21.32 1.58 -11.47
CA ILE A 51 21.02 0.15 -11.28
C ILE A 51 21.96 -0.40 -10.19
N SER A 52 21.39 -0.88 -9.09
CA SER A 52 22.16 -1.55 -8.03
C SER A 52 22.77 -2.86 -8.54
N PHE A 53 24.09 -2.98 -8.48
CA PHE A 53 24.84 -4.15 -8.97
C PHE A 53 24.66 -5.43 -8.13
N TYR A 54 23.79 -5.42 -7.11
CA TYR A 54 23.42 -6.60 -6.31
C TYR A 54 22.63 -7.67 -7.08
N MET A 55 22.14 -7.38 -8.29
CA MET A 55 21.33 -8.28 -9.12
C MET A 55 22.11 -9.34 -9.93
N ILE A 56 23.43 -9.50 -9.72
CA ILE A 56 24.26 -10.45 -10.50
C ILE A 56 24.67 -11.68 -9.68
N SER A 57 23.73 -12.61 -9.50
CA SER A 57 23.94 -14.01 -9.08
C SER A 57 22.65 -14.81 -9.37
N PRO A 58 22.67 -16.11 -9.76
CA PRO A 58 23.78 -17.00 -10.10
C PRO A 58 23.77 -17.42 -11.60
N ALA A 59 23.15 -16.62 -12.48
CA ALA A 59 22.84 -17.03 -13.85
C ALA A 59 24.07 -17.18 -14.79
N ILE A 60 25.19 -16.50 -14.52
CA ILE A 60 26.36 -16.50 -15.43
C ILE A 60 26.99 -17.91 -15.58
N PRO A 61 27.30 -18.67 -14.51
CA PRO A 61 27.70 -20.07 -14.62
C PRO A 61 26.73 -20.96 -15.40
N ILE A 62 25.42 -20.73 -15.23
CA ILE A 62 24.35 -21.50 -15.91
C ILE A 62 24.32 -21.17 -17.41
N LEU A 63 24.43 -19.89 -17.78
CA LEU A 63 24.52 -19.44 -19.18
C LEU A 63 25.79 -19.95 -19.87
N ILE A 64 26.92 -20.04 -19.15
CA ILE A 64 28.16 -20.64 -19.65
C ILE A 64 27.97 -22.15 -19.87
N ALA A 65 27.32 -22.87 -18.96
CA ALA A 65 27.02 -24.29 -19.11
C ALA A 65 26.07 -24.56 -20.30
N ILE A 66 25.04 -23.72 -20.48
CA ILE A 66 24.11 -23.77 -21.61
C ILE A 66 24.85 -23.47 -22.93
N GLY A 67 25.70 -22.44 -22.96
CA GLY A 67 26.53 -22.11 -24.14
C GLY A 67 27.48 -23.25 -24.52
N TYR A 68 28.08 -23.92 -23.53
CA TYR A 68 28.94 -25.09 -23.73
C TYR A 68 28.17 -26.29 -24.30
N ALA A 69 26.95 -26.54 -23.81
CA ALA A 69 26.07 -27.57 -24.36
C ALA A 69 25.68 -27.27 -25.81
N ILE A 70 25.29 -26.03 -26.11
CA ILE A 70 24.92 -25.59 -27.47
C ILE A 70 26.10 -25.78 -28.44
N ALA A 71 27.30 -25.35 -28.08
CA ALA A 71 28.49 -25.53 -28.92
C ALA A 71 28.81 -27.02 -29.15
N TYR A 72 28.75 -27.85 -28.10
CA TYR A 72 29.00 -29.28 -28.18
C TYR A 72 28.01 -30.02 -29.10
N PHE A 73 26.73 -29.65 -29.11
CA PHE A 73 25.74 -30.29 -29.99
C PHE A 73 25.79 -29.78 -31.43
N ILE A 74 26.20 -28.52 -31.67
CA ILE A 74 26.37 -27.98 -33.03
C ILE A 74 27.54 -28.65 -33.77
N GLU A 75 28.66 -28.95 -33.09
CA GLU A 75 29.80 -29.64 -33.73
C GLU A 75 29.54 -31.13 -34.07
N ASN A 76 28.49 -31.74 -33.50
CA ASN A 76 28.28 -33.20 -33.57
C ASN A 76 27.02 -33.65 -34.33
N ASP A 77 26.34 -32.73 -35.02
CA ASP A 77 25.29 -32.99 -36.03
C ASP A 77 24.16 -33.95 -35.57
N LYS A 78 23.70 -33.78 -34.32
CA LYS A 78 22.58 -34.55 -33.74
C LYS A 78 21.32 -33.69 -33.55
N PRO A 79 20.11 -34.24 -33.80
CA PRO A 79 18.87 -33.49 -33.70
C PRO A 79 18.48 -33.26 -32.24
N LEU A 80 18.30 -31.99 -31.85
CA LEU A 80 17.75 -31.62 -30.53
C LEU A 80 16.32 -31.11 -30.67
N LEU A 81 15.37 -31.91 -30.19
CA LEU A 81 13.95 -31.55 -30.10
C LEU A 81 13.62 -31.15 -28.66
N ILE A 82 13.40 -29.84 -28.43
CA ILE A 82 12.83 -29.25 -27.19
C ILE A 82 13.82 -29.35 -25.99
N VAL A 83 14.12 -28.30 -25.23
CA VAL A 83 13.30 -27.48 -24.31
C VAL A 83 13.82 -26.03 -24.39
N LEU A 84 13.08 -24.93 -24.59
CA LEU A 84 11.64 -24.61 -24.49
C LEU A 84 11.02 -24.57 -23.08
N THR A 85 11.85 -24.22 -22.09
CA THR A 85 11.47 -23.74 -20.76
C THR A 85 12.61 -22.81 -20.29
N ILE A 86 12.34 -21.92 -19.35
CA ILE A 86 13.15 -20.71 -19.04
C ILE A 86 12.97 -19.62 -20.11
N PHE A 87 11.74 -19.09 -20.16
CA PHE A 87 11.48 -17.71 -20.57
C PHE A 87 10.48 -17.08 -19.61
N ASP A 88 10.87 -17.01 -18.34
CA ASP A 88 10.31 -16.05 -17.39
C ASP A 88 11.37 -15.69 -16.34
N ALA A 89 11.97 -14.51 -16.49
CA ALA A 89 12.84 -13.84 -15.51
C ALA A 89 13.30 -12.46 -16.05
N PHE A 90 12.53 -11.42 -15.73
CA PHE A 90 13.00 -10.05 -15.48
C PHE A 90 13.89 -9.34 -16.53
N SER A 91 13.25 -8.63 -17.47
CA SER A 91 13.56 -7.22 -17.84
C SER A 91 12.66 -6.73 -18.99
N PHE A 92 11.40 -6.42 -18.69
CA PHE A 92 10.50 -5.72 -19.62
C PHE A 92 10.85 -4.22 -19.71
N PRO A 93 10.66 -3.54 -20.86
CA PRO A 93 10.30 -4.07 -22.19
C PRO A 93 11.52 -4.33 -23.10
N PHE A 94 12.72 -3.88 -22.72
CA PHE A 94 13.90 -3.90 -23.60
C PHE A 94 14.53 -5.29 -23.77
N GLY A 95 14.45 -6.18 -22.76
CA GLY A 95 15.06 -7.50 -22.80
C GLY A 95 14.53 -8.37 -23.95
N THR A 96 13.23 -8.32 -24.22
CA THR A 96 12.59 -9.04 -25.33
C THR A 96 13.06 -8.52 -26.70
N ILE A 97 13.21 -7.20 -26.85
CA ILE A 97 13.71 -6.57 -28.08
C ILE A 97 15.17 -6.99 -28.32
N PHE A 98 16.01 -6.96 -27.28
CA PHE A 98 17.40 -7.43 -27.36
C PHE A 98 17.51 -8.93 -27.65
N ALA A 99 16.66 -9.78 -27.04
CA ALA A 99 16.63 -11.21 -27.33
C ALA A 99 16.25 -11.48 -28.80
N VAL A 100 15.23 -10.80 -29.32
CA VAL A 100 14.81 -10.91 -30.73
C VAL A 100 15.92 -10.41 -31.67
N ALA A 101 16.54 -9.26 -31.38
CA ALA A 101 17.65 -8.73 -32.16
C ALA A 101 18.89 -9.65 -32.14
N PHE A 102 19.18 -10.26 -30.99
CA PHE A 102 20.31 -11.18 -30.81
C PHE A 102 20.07 -12.53 -31.52
N ILE A 103 18.85 -13.08 -31.45
CA ILE A 103 18.46 -14.28 -32.21
C ILE A 103 18.52 -13.99 -33.71
N ALA A 104 18.01 -12.84 -34.17
CA ALA A 104 18.11 -12.41 -35.56
C ALA A 104 19.58 -12.25 -36.01
N TYR A 105 20.44 -11.68 -35.15
CA TYR A 105 21.87 -11.56 -35.40
C TYR A 105 22.59 -12.92 -35.49
N ILE A 106 22.26 -13.87 -34.60
CA ILE A 106 22.78 -15.24 -34.67
C ILE A 106 22.33 -15.92 -35.96
N ILE A 107 21.06 -15.81 -36.36
CA ILE A 107 20.56 -16.40 -37.61
C ILE A 107 21.26 -15.76 -38.83
N TYR A 108 21.43 -14.44 -38.83
CA TYR A 108 22.13 -13.71 -39.90
C TYR A 108 23.60 -14.10 -40.03
N THR A 109 24.32 -14.27 -38.92
CA THR A 109 25.74 -14.60 -38.91
C THR A 109 26.01 -16.10 -39.18
N SER A 110 25.19 -17.00 -38.65
CA SER A 110 25.38 -18.46 -38.80
C SER A 110 24.83 -19.06 -40.10
N LYS A 111 24.01 -18.31 -40.86
CA LYS A 111 23.39 -18.74 -42.14
C LYS A 111 22.82 -20.17 -42.13
N PRO A 112 22.00 -20.54 -41.13
CA PRO A 112 21.45 -21.90 -41.03
C PRO A 112 20.55 -22.20 -42.24
N LYS A 113 20.59 -23.45 -42.73
CA LYS A 113 19.68 -23.93 -43.78
C LYS A 113 18.28 -24.19 -43.20
N VAL A 114 17.58 -23.11 -42.83
CA VAL A 114 16.21 -23.18 -42.29
C VAL A 114 15.26 -23.70 -43.37
N THR A 115 14.58 -24.81 -43.09
CA THR A 115 13.59 -25.37 -44.02
C THR A 115 12.30 -24.54 -44.02
N ARG A 116 11.53 -24.57 -45.12
CA ARG A 116 10.24 -23.85 -45.21
C ARG A 116 9.30 -24.12 -44.03
N LYS A 117 9.29 -25.35 -43.49
CA LYS A 117 8.46 -25.71 -42.32
C LYS A 117 8.91 -25.00 -41.04
N GLN A 118 10.22 -24.85 -40.82
CA GLN A 118 10.77 -24.14 -39.67
C GLN A 118 10.53 -22.63 -39.76
N ALA A 119 10.64 -22.04 -40.96
CA ALA A 119 10.33 -20.63 -41.18
C ALA A 119 8.84 -20.31 -40.91
N ILE A 120 7.92 -21.20 -41.35
CA ILE A 120 6.48 -21.08 -41.08
C ILE A 120 6.19 -21.21 -39.58
N ALA A 121 6.82 -22.17 -38.89
CA ALA A 121 6.66 -22.33 -37.44
C ALA A 121 7.11 -21.06 -36.69
N PHE A 122 8.23 -20.45 -37.07
CA PHE A 122 8.71 -19.21 -36.46
C PHE A 122 7.72 -18.04 -36.68
N LEU A 123 7.20 -17.88 -37.90
CA LEU A 123 6.21 -16.84 -38.22
C LEU A 123 4.89 -17.03 -37.47
N ILE A 124 4.40 -18.26 -37.31
CA ILE A 124 3.19 -18.56 -36.54
C ILE A 124 3.40 -18.21 -35.05
N THR A 125 4.52 -18.63 -34.46
CA THR A 125 4.84 -18.31 -33.05
C THR A 125 4.95 -16.80 -32.83
N PHE A 126 5.54 -16.06 -33.77
CA PHE A 126 5.65 -14.60 -33.72
C PHE A 126 4.29 -13.89 -33.89
N ALA A 127 3.43 -14.41 -34.77
CA ALA A 127 2.07 -13.88 -34.98
C ALA A 127 1.14 -14.13 -33.77
N ILE A 128 1.36 -15.20 -33.01
CA ILE A 128 0.58 -15.51 -31.79
C ILE A 128 1.12 -14.74 -30.58
N SER A 129 2.44 -14.53 -30.46
CA SER A 129 3.02 -13.85 -29.30
C SER A 129 2.81 -12.33 -29.31
N LEU A 130 2.70 -11.68 -30.47
CA LEU A 130 2.48 -10.23 -30.58
C LEU A 130 1.16 -9.74 -29.94
N PRO A 131 -0.02 -10.34 -30.23
CA PRO A 131 -1.27 -9.97 -29.57
C PRO A 131 -1.27 -10.22 -28.06
N ILE A 132 -0.62 -11.31 -27.62
CA ILE A 132 -0.50 -11.66 -26.19
C ILE A 132 0.40 -10.65 -25.47
N ALA A 133 1.53 -10.28 -26.08
CA ALA A 133 2.39 -9.22 -25.55
C ALA A 133 1.67 -7.87 -25.49
N TYR A 134 0.84 -7.53 -26.48
CA TYR A 134 0.03 -6.30 -26.44
C TYR A 134 -0.96 -6.29 -25.25
N TYR A 135 -1.67 -7.40 -25.01
CA TYR A 135 -2.59 -7.54 -23.87
C TYR A 135 -1.90 -7.54 -22.50
N ILE A 136 -0.63 -7.94 -22.41
CA ILE A 136 0.15 -7.98 -21.16
C ILE A 136 0.91 -6.65 -20.92
N VAL A 137 1.30 -5.93 -21.97
CA VAL A 137 2.14 -4.72 -21.89
C VAL A 137 1.30 -3.44 -21.80
N THR A 138 0.00 -3.47 -22.04
CA THR A 138 -0.89 -2.44 -21.49
C THR A 138 -1.09 -2.73 -20.01
N PRO A 139 -0.52 -1.94 -19.06
CA PRO A 139 -1.06 -1.87 -17.73
C PRO A 139 -2.45 -1.26 -17.85
N VAL A 140 -3.45 -2.13 -18.01
CA VAL A 140 -4.77 -1.85 -17.47
C VAL A 140 -4.58 -1.88 -15.95
N ILE A 141 -4.04 -0.79 -15.41
CA ILE A 141 -4.69 -0.18 -14.25
C ILE A 141 -6.15 -0.16 -14.68
N PRO A 142 -7.07 -0.86 -14.02
CA PRO A 142 -8.46 -0.62 -14.26
C PRO A 142 -8.62 0.87 -13.96
N SER A 143 -8.86 1.68 -14.99
CA SER A 143 -9.79 2.77 -14.81
C SER A 143 -10.98 2.08 -14.18
N TYR A 144 -11.15 2.25 -12.86
CA TYR A 144 -12.25 1.69 -12.08
C TYR A 144 -13.50 2.45 -12.51
N ALA A 145 -13.85 2.23 -13.77
CA ALA A 145 -15.00 2.77 -14.41
C ALA A 145 -16.17 2.26 -13.60
N SER A 146 -16.95 3.21 -13.10
CA SER A 146 -18.29 2.93 -12.61
C SER A 146 -18.98 1.99 -13.61
N PRO A 147 -19.81 1.03 -13.14
CA PRO A 147 -20.56 0.19 -14.05
C PRO A 147 -21.23 1.03 -15.13
N SER A 148 -21.32 0.50 -16.34
CA SER A 148 -22.15 1.19 -17.32
C SER A 148 -23.58 1.26 -16.76
N VAL A 149 -24.24 2.41 -16.90
CA VAL A 149 -25.62 2.53 -16.41
C VAL A 149 -26.57 1.59 -17.17
N LEU A 150 -26.15 1.10 -18.35
CA LEU A 150 -26.77 -0.02 -19.05
C LEU A 150 -26.67 -1.33 -18.25
N THR A 151 -25.49 -1.72 -17.77
CA THR A 151 -25.34 -2.91 -16.89
C THR A 151 -26.11 -2.78 -15.58
N MET A 152 -26.23 -1.57 -15.01
CA MET A 152 -27.08 -1.36 -13.83
C MET A 152 -28.58 -1.46 -14.15
N SER A 153 -28.98 -1.11 -15.38
CA SER A 153 -30.39 -1.12 -15.78
C SER A 153 -31.01 -2.52 -15.84
N GLU A 154 -30.18 -3.55 -15.88
CA GLU A 154 -30.56 -4.96 -15.85
C GLU A 154 -30.71 -5.52 -14.42
N MET A 155 -30.28 -4.78 -13.38
CA MET A 155 -30.28 -5.22 -11.98
C MET A 155 -31.67 -5.12 -11.29
N GLY A 156 -32.68 -4.61 -11.99
CA GLY A 156 -34.03 -4.42 -11.45
C GLY A 156 -34.14 -3.25 -10.47
N ARG A 157 -35.11 -3.30 -9.56
CA ARG A 157 -35.38 -2.24 -8.57
C ARG A 157 -34.46 -2.38 -7.36
N GLY A 158 -33.82 -1.29 -6.96
CA GLY A 158 -32.86 -1.26 -5.86
C GLY A 158 -32.49 0.16 -5.43
N GLU A 159 -31.59 0.26 -4.46
CA GLU A 159 -31.07 1.52 -3.97
C GLU A 159 -29.84 1.98 -4.76
N TYR A 160 -29.89 3.23 -5.23
CA TYR A 160 -28.86 3.84 -6.05
C TYR A 160 -28.45 5.20 -5.48
N ILE A 161 -27.13 5.41 -5.40
CA ILE A 161 -26.51 6.67 -5.03
C ILE A 161 -26.29 7.46 -6.33
N VAL A 162 -27.13 8.48 -6.53
CA VAL A 162 -27.04 9.40 -7.66
C VAL A 162 -26.04 10.49 -7.29
N GLN A 163 -24.89 10.53 -7.94
CA GLN A 163 -23.92 11.63 -7.80
C GLN A 163 -24.30 12.76 -8.75
N LEU A 164 -24.37 13.97 -8.20
CA LEU A 164 -24.63 15.17 -8.98
C LEU A 164 -23.32 15.85 -9.39
N GLU A 165 -23.44 16.73 -10.38
CA GLU A 165 -22.38 17.68 -10.68
C GLU A 165 -22.10 18.62 -9.49
N ASP A 166 -20.86 19.07 -9.45
CA ASP A 166 -20.30 19.76 -8.30
C ASP A 166 -20.50 21.27 -8.42
N PHE A 167 -21.28 21.83 -7.50
CA PHE A 167 -21.61 23.25 -7.44
C PHE A 167 -21.31 23.80 -6.04
N PRO A 168 -21.13 25.13 -5.89
CA PRO A 168 -21.17 25.76 -4.59
C PRO A 168 -22.61 25.76 -4.03
N ALA A 169 -22.76 25.69 -2.70
CA ALA A 169 -24.04 26.02 -2.08
C ALA A 169 -24.39 27.50 -2.36
N PRO A 170 -25.64 27.86 -2.70
CA PRO A 170 -26.86 27.03 -2.65
C PRO A 170 -27.19 26.23 -3.93
N GLN A 171 -26.44 26.42 -5.03
CA GLN A 171 -26.76 25.83 -6.34
C GLN A 171 -26.82 24.29 -6.32
N SER A 172 -26.05 23.63 -5.45
CA SER A 172 -26.13 22.19 -5.23
C SER A 172 -27.52 21.73 -4.76
N VAL A 173 -28.19 22.52 -3.92
CA VAL A 173 -29.54 22.22 -3.40
C VAL A 173 -30.60 22.46 -4.49
N GLU A 174 -30.42 23.49 -5.32
CA GLU A 174 -31.27 23.72 -6.50
C GLU A 174 -31.15 22.57 -7.52
N ALA A 175 -29.92 22.12 -7.79
CA ALA A 175 -29.65 20.96 -8.64
C ALA A 175 -30.25 19.67 -8.05
N GLN A 176 -30.13 19.45 -6.75
CA GLN A 176 -30.79 18.34 -6.05
C GLN A 176 -32.29 18.37 -6.24
N ALA A 177 -32.96 19.51 -6.02
CA ALA A 177 -34.42 19.61 -6.17
C ALA A 177 -34.91 19.23 -7.59
N VAL A 178 -34.18 19.62 -8.64
CA VAL A 178 -34.50 19.24 -10.02
C VAL A 178 -34.32 17.73 -10.25
N VAL A 179 -33.27 17.12 -9.70
CA VAL A 179 -33.03 15.67 -9.84
C VAL A 179 -34.02 14.85 -9.01
N VAL A 180 -34.36 15.28 -7.79
CA VAL A 180 -35.41 14.69 -6.94
C VAL A 180 -36.74 14.63 -7.68
N GLN A 181 -37.20 15.75 -8.25
CA GLN A 181 -38.45 15.79 -9.01
C GLN A 181 -38.45 14.81 -10.20
N GLN A 182 -37.30 14.63 -10.86
CA GLN A 182 -37.19 13.65 -11.95
C GLN A 182 -37.23 12.21 -11.44
N ILE A 183 -36.57 11.89 -10.33
CA ILE A 183 -36.60 10.55 -9.70
C ILE A 183 -38.06 10.17 -9.37
N GLU A 184 -38.81 11.07 -8.74
CA GLU A 184 -40.23 10.88 -8.42
C GLU A 184 -41.07 10.69 -9.68
N THR A 185 -40.84 11.50 -10.72
CA THR A 185 -41.54 11.39 -12.02
C THR A 185 -41.26 10.06 -12.73
N LEU A 186 -40.08 9.47 -12.51
CA LEU A 186 -39.70 8.15 -13.02
C LEU A 186 -40.25 6.98 -12.17
N GLY A 187 -40.96 7.26 -11.08
CA GLY A 187 -41.52 6.26 -10.16
C GLY A 187 -40.54 5.73 -9.11
N GLY A 188 -39.44 6.44 -8.88
CA GLY A 188 -38.51 6.21 -7.78
C GLY A 188 -38.96 6.92 -6.49
N ASN A 189 -38.39 6.49 -5.37
CA ASN A 189 -38.56 7.10 -4.05
C ASN A 189 -37.20 7.66 -3.60
N VAL A 190 -37.14 8.95 -3.26
CA VAL A 190 -35.93 9.56 -2.69
C VAL A 190 -35.88 9.25 -1.19
N VAL A 191 -34.76 8.69 -0.74
CA VAL A 191 -34.56 8.28 0.66
C VAL A 191 -33.90 9.41 1.46
N ASP A 192 -32.83 10.01 0.92
CA ASP A 192 -32.01 10.99 1.63
C ASP A 192 -31.12 11.79 0.65
N THR A 193 -30.58 12.94 1.06
CA THR A 193 -29.71 13.80 0.24
C THR A 193 -28.55 14.37 1.06
N MET A 194 -27.38 14.55 0.42
CA MET A 194 -26.22 15.20 1.06
C MET A 194 -25.42 16.06 0.09
N VAL A 195 -24.80 17.12 0.61
CA VAL A 195 -23.96 18.06 -0.17
C VAL A 195 -22.46 17.80 0.06
N HIS A 196 -22.11 17.13 1.16
CA HIS A 196 -20.73 16.88 1.58
C HIS A 196 -20.54 15.39 1.92
N PRO A 197 -19.32 14.83 1.77
CA PRO A 197 -18.18 15.39 1.03
C PRO A 197 -18.41 15.41 -0.50
N VAL A 198 -19.51 14.81 -0.99
CA VAL A 198 -19.93 14.80 -2.39
C VAL A 198 -21.42 15.17 -2.46
N ASN A 199 -21.83 15.89 -3.51
CA ASN A 199 -23.24 16.15 -3.80
C ASN A 199 -23.93 14.87 -4.30
N THR A 200 -24.79 14.26 -3.49
CA THR A 200 -25.45 12.98 -3.82
C THR A 200 -26.89 12.91 -3.30
N ILE A 201 -27.68 12.04 -3.95
CA ILE A 201 -29.04 11.66 -3.55
C ILE A 201 -29.06 10.12 -3.44
N LEU A 202 -29.61 9.58 -2.35
CA LEU A 202 -29.99 8.16 -2.28
C LEU A 202 -31.43 8.03 -2.75
N ALA A 203 -31.67 7.13 -3.71
CA ALA A 203 -33.00 6.82 -4.19
C ALA A 203 -33.20 5.33 -4.45
N GLU A 204 -34.38 4.83 -4.08
CA GLU A 204 -34.87 3.52 -4.50
C GLU A 204 -35.60 3.70 -5.84
N ILE A 205 -35.07 3.13 -6.92
CA ILE A 205 -35.63 3.29 -8.27
C ILE A 205 -35.48 2.00 -9.08
N ASP A 206 -36.32 1.83 -10.10
CA ASP A 206 -36.17 0.74 -11.07
C ASP A 206 -34.96 1.01 -11.99
N GLY A 207 -34.03 0.05 -12.06
CA GLY A 207 -32.82 0.11 -12.87
C GLY A 207 -33.08 0.52 -14.33
N SER A 208 -34.20 0.09 -14.92
CA SER A 208 -34.59 0.43 -16.29
C SER A 208 -34.77 1.94 -16.54
N LYS A 209 -34.88 2.75 -15.48
CA LYS A 209 -35.02 4.21 -15.54
C LYS A 209 -33.70 4.96 -15.42
N LEU A 210 -32.63 4.33 -14.93
CA LEU A 210 -31.33 4.98 -14.75
C LEU A 210 -30.75 5.60 -16.04
N PRO A 211 -30.90 4.99 -17.25
CA PRO A 211 -30.47 5.64 -18.49
C PRO A 211 -31.23 6.93 -18.84
N GLN A 212 -32.43 7.14 -18.31
CA GLN A 212 -33.18 8.38 -18.45
C GLN A 212 -32.75 9.42 -17.39
N LEU A 213 -32.43 8.97 -16.19
CA LEU A 213 -31.91 9.83 -15.11
C LEU A 213 -30.52 10.41 -15.46
N MET A 214 -29.64 9.60 -16.08
CA MET A 214 -28.32 10.03 -16.59
C MET A 214 -28.37 11.09 -17.70
N GLN A 215 -29.53 11.34 -18.33
CA GLN A 215 -29.67 12.40 -19.34
C GLN A 215 -29.86 13.79 -18.70
N ASN A 216 -30.05 13.84 -17.38
CA ASN A 216 -30.10 15.11 -16.66
C ASN A 216 -28.71 15.72 -16.58
N LYS A 217 -28.57 16.97 -17.06
CA LYS A 217 -27.33 17.77 -17.02
C LYS A 217 -26.73 17.94 -15.61
N TYR A 218 -27.49 17.68 -14.54
CA TYR A 218 -27.04 17.74 -13.15
C TYR A 218 -26.59 16.39 -12.60
N VAL A 219 -26.86 15.27 -13.28
CA VAL A 219 -26.45 13.93 -12.84
C VAL A 219 -25.11 13.58 -13.49
N LYS A 220 -24.10 13.36 -12.65
CA LYS A 220 -22.72 13.07 -13.05
C LYS A 220 -22.48 11.57 -13.19
N ALA A 221 -22.96 10.79 -12.22
CA ALA A 221 -22.82 9.34 -12.18
C ALA A 221 -23.89 8.72 -11.29
N ILE A 222 -24.11 7.41 -11.40
CA ILE A 222 -25.00 6.65 -10.53
C ILE A 222 -24.28 5.37 -10.10
N TYR A 223 -24.41 5.00 -8.83
CA TYR A 223 -23.76 3.87 -8.20
C TYR A 223 -24.78 2.99 -7.48
N PRO A 224 -24.64 1.65 -7.46
CA PRO A 224 -25.41 0.82 -6.55
C PRO A 224 -24.97 1.06 -5.10
N ASN A 225 -25.91 1.02 -4.15
CA ASN A 225 -25.59 1.04 -2.72
C ASN A 225 -25.12 -0.37 -2.28
N GLU A 226 -23.82 -0.66 -2.42
CA GLU A 226 -23.25 -1.98 -2.05
C GLU A 226 -22.64 -1.98 -0.63
N ARG A 227 -22.29 -3.18 -0.17
CA ARG A 227 -21.82 -3.46 1.19
C ARG A 227 -20.30 -3.35 1.32
N VAL A 228 -19.86 -2.81 2.45
CA VAL A 228 -18.48 -2.71 2.93
C VAL A 228 -18.35 -3.51 4.23
N VAL A 229 -17.19 -4.13 4.44
CA VAL A 229 -16.90 -4.92 5.64
C VAL A 229 -15.79 -4.29 6.47
N ARG A 230 -15.81 -4.49 7.78
CA ARG A 230 -14.64 -4.27 8.63
C ARG A 230 -13.48 -5.17 8.23
N VAL A 231 -12.24 -4.69 8.34
CA VAL A 231 -11.06 -5.48 7.96
C VAL A 231 -10.45 -6.20 9.18
N PHE A 232 -10.88 -7.43 9.46
CA PHE A 232 -10.51 -8.13 10.71
C PHE A 232 -9.87 -9.51 10.49
N ASN A 233 -8.91 -9.92 11.33
CA ASN A 233 -8.33 -11.27 11.37
C ASN A 233 -7.83 -11.64 12.78
N ASN A 234 -8.18 -12.82 13.31
CA ASN A 234 -7.82 -13.24 14.67
C ASN A 234 -6.50 -14.03 14.73
N VAL A 235 -5.40 -13.42 15.20
CA VAL A 235 -4.15 -14.12 15.65
C VAL A 235 -3.46 -13.34 16.80
N HIS A 236 -2.62 -14.03 17.60
CA HIS A 236 -1.97 -13.59 18.87
C HIS A 236 -0.42 -13.72 18.81
N LEU A 237 0.45 -13.08 19.61
CA LEU A 237 0.34 -12.23 20.82
C LEU A 237 1.49 -11.17 20.86
N LEU A 238 1.26 -9.89 21.22
CA LEU A 238 2.30 -8.84 21.39
C LEU A 238 1.92 -7.69 22.34
N ASN A 239 2.92 -7.12 23.02
CA ASN A 239 2.75 -6.03 23.97
C ASN A 239 3.47 -4.74 23.52
N ASN A 240 2.87 -3.59 23.84
CA ASN A 240 3.48 -2.26 23.93
C ASN A 240 3.98 -1.57 22.63
N VAL A 241 3.05 -1.23 21.73
CA VAL A 241 3.27 -0.36 20.56
C VAL A 241 4.00 0.95 20.93
N ARG A 242 3.66 1.57 22.07
CA ARG A 242 4.26 2.84 22.50
C ARG A 242 5.77 2.75 22.68
N GLN A 243 6.28 1.60 23.13
CA GLN A 243 7.71 1.35 23.29
C GLN A 243 8.41 1.18 21.93
N PHE A 244 7.83 0.41 21.00
CA PHE A 244 8.41 0.23 19.67
C PHE A 244 8.48 1.53 18.86
N LEU A 245 7.43 2.36 18.94
CA LEU A 245 7.39 3.69 18.31
C LEU A 245 8.06 4.79 19.16
N LYS A 246 8.69 4.45 20.29
CA LYS A 246 9.41 5.37 21.20
C LYS A 246 8.61 6.62 21.61
N LEU A 247 7.29 6.50 21.75
CA LEU A 247 6.39 7.66 21.94
C LEU A 247 6.65 8.46 23.23
N SER A 248 7.37 7.90 24.20
CA SER A 248 7.79 8.58 25.42
C SER A 248 8.80 9.71 25.19
N SER A 249 9.50 9.75 24.05
CA SER A 249 10.42 10.86 23.73
C SER A 249 9.72 12.05 23.06
N ILE A 250 8.44 11.94 22.70
CA ILE A 250 7.67 13.01 22.05
C ILE A 250 6.98 13.86 23.13
N PRO A 251 7.26 15.18 23.22
CA PRO A 251 6.65 16.07 24.22
C PRO A 251 5.25 16.57 23.79
N ALA A 252 4.40 15.64 23.36
CA ALA A 252 3.02 15.84 22.95
C ALA A 252 2.19 14.60 23.31
N ASN A 253 0.88 14.77 23.45
CA ASN A 253 -0.06 13.68 23.69
C ASN A 253 -1.31 13.73 22.77
N GLY A 254 -1.40 14.70 21.86
CA GLY A 254 -2.53 14.94 20.98
C GLY A 254 -3.55 15.97 21.50
N SER A 255 -3.21 16.72 22.56
CA SER A 255 -4.14 17.65 23.22
C SER A 255 -4.75 18.67 22.26
N GLY A 256 -6.07 18.78 22.26
CA GLY A 256 -6.80 19.73 21.41
C GLY A 256 -6.98 19.29 19.95
N ILE A 257 -6.39 18.17 19.54
CA ILE A 257 -6.67 17.51 18.25
C ILE A 257 -7.87 16.58 18.39
N VAL A 258 -8.62 16.43 17.31
CA VAL A 258 -9.81 15.57 17.23
C VAL A 258 -9.53 14.42 16.28
N ILE A 259 -9.92 13.20 16.64
CA ILE A 259 -9.94 12.05 15.71
C ILE A 259 -11.36 11.52 15.60
N ALA A 260 -11.94 11.59 14.40
CA ALA A 260 -13.17 10.89 14.07
C ALA A 260 -12.86 9.42 13.78
N ILE A 261 -13.61 8.51 14.40
CA ILE A 261 -13.49 7.07 14.20
C ILE A 261 -14.77 6.60 13.51
N VAL A 262 -14.63 6.19 12.25
CA VAL A 262 -15.77 5.74 11.41
C VAL A 262 -15.80 4.22 11.43
N ASP A 263 -16.65 3.65 12.29
CA ASP A 263 -16.60 2.22 12.68
C ASP A 263 -17.96 1.75 13.28
N THR A 264 -17.98 0.76 14.18
CA THR A 264 -19.17 0.18 14.83
C THR A 264 -19.60 0.86 16.14
N GLY A 265 -19.22 2.11 16.35
CA GLY A 265 -19.47 2.84 17.58
C GLY A 265 -18.46 2.54 18.72
N ILE A 266 -18.45 3.40 19.73
CA ILE A 266 -17.50 3.39 20.85
C ILE A 266 -18.27 3.33 22.17
N ASN A 267 -18.06 2.28 22.98
CA ASN A 267 -18.53 2.33 24.37
C ASN A 267 -17.63 3.26 25.18
N GLU A 268 -17.98 4.53 25.19
CA GLU A 268 -17.24 5.58 25.88
C GLU A 268 -17.23 5.45 27.42
N ASN A 269 -18.11 4.63 27.98
CA ASN A 269 -18.30 4.50 29.43
C ASN A 269 -17.22 3.63 30.12
N ILE A 270 -16.34 2.97 29.36
CA ILE A 270 -15.25 2.16 29.94
C ILE A 270 -14.17 3.05 30.57
N PRO A 271 -13.54 2.66 31.71
CA PRO A 271 -12.53 3.49 32.38
C PRO A 271 -11.35 3.91 31.50
N GLN A 272 -11.01 3.09 30.50
CA GLN A 272 -9.93 3.36 29.55
C GLN A 272 -10.25 4.52 28.59
N LEU A 273 -11.52 4.91 28.41
CA LEU A 273 -11.91 6.07 27.60
C LEU A 273 -12.35 7.26 28.46
N GLN A 274 -11.99 7.26 29.76
CA GLN A 274 -12.34 8.31 30.71
C GLN A 274 -11.09 9.13 31.12
N ARG A 275 -10.95 10.34 30.59
CA ARG A 275 -9.85 11.28 30.92
C ARG A 275 -10.32 12.31 31.95
N GLY A 276 -9.88 12.14 33.20
CA GLY A 276 -10.25 13.05 34.30
C GLY A 276 -11.71 12.91 34.75
N GLY A 277 -12.27 11.70 34.65
CA GLY A 277 -13.68 11.43 35.01
C GLY A 277 -14.70 11.94 33.99
N LYS A 278 -14.27 12.14 32.73
CA LYS A 278 -15.12 12.46 31.58
C LYS A 278 -14.70 11.62 30.39
N SER A 279 -15.66 11.31 29.52
CA SER A 279 -15.40 10.67 28.23
C SER A 279 -14.37 11.46 27.41
N VAL A 280 -13.53 10.74 26.67
CA VAL A 280 -12.71 11.30 25.59
C VAL A 280 -13.49 11.45 24.28
N VAL A 281 -14.62 10.77 24.13
CA VAL A 281 -15.60 11.04 23.06
C VAL A 281 -16.34 12.32 23.43
N ILE A 282 -16.38 13.29 22.51
CA ILE A 282 -16.96 14.62 22.76
C ILE A 282 -18.25 14.89 21.99
N ASP A 283 -18.53 14.09 20.97
CA ASP A 283 -19.74 14.13 20.15
C ASP A 283 -19.88 12.80 19.41
N LYS A 284 -21.10 12.44 19.01
CA LYS A 284 -21.37 11.16 18.34
C LYS A 284 -22.43 11.23 17.25
N TYR A 285 -22.29 10.33 16.29
CA TYR A 285 -23.21 10.09 15.19
C TYR A 285 -23.50 8.60 15.10
N GLU A 286 -24.79 8.24 15.16
CA GLU A 286 -25.26 6.86 15.27
C GLU A 286 -26.35 6.61 14.22
N LEU A 287 -26.25 5.49 13.50
CA LEU A 287 -27.20 5.06 12.46
C LEU A 287 -28.01 3.85 12.89
N TYR A 288 -27.37 2.90 13.55
CA TYR A 288 -27.94 1.60 13.92
C TYR A 288 -27.98 1.39 15.44
N GLY A 289 -27.14 2.10 16.21
CA GLY A 289 -27.26 2.16 17.67
C GLY A 289 -25.96 2.54 18.39
N ASP A 290 -26.05 2.61 19.72
CA ASP A 290 -24.90 2.87 20.60
C ASP A 290 -23.95 1.65 20.60
N TYR A 291 -22.72 1.84 20.12
CA TYR A 291 -21.62 0.85 20.09
C TYR A 291 -22.01 -0.59 19.66
N VAL A 292 -22.71 -0.73 18.53
CA VAL A 292 -23.32 -2.00 18.10
C VAL A 292 -22.36 -3.20 17.95
N ALA A 293 -21.04 -2.99 17.87
CA ALA A 293 -20.04 -4.06 17.96
C ALA A 293 -18.71 -3.55 18.58
N PRO A 294 -17.83 -4.42 19.14
CA PRO A 294 -16.67 -3.99 19.93
C PRO A 294 -15.54 -3.29 19.14
N HIS A 295 -15.47 -3.48 17.82
CA HIS A 295 -14.31 -3.07 17.00
C HIS A 295 -14.03 -1.56 17.07
N GLY A 296 -15.05 -0.70 16.97
CA GLY A 296 -14.87 0.75 17.14
C GLY A 296 -14.29 1.13 18.51
N THR A 297 -14.64 0.40 19.58
CA THR A 297 -14.06 0.60 20.92
C THR A 297 -12.60 0.12 21.01
N GLU A 298 -12.29 -1.02 20.38
CA GLU A 298 -10.92 -1.55 20.27
C GLU A 298 -10.00 -0.59 19.49
N VAL A 299 -10.50 -0.01 18.39
CA VAL A 299 -9.84 1.02 17.57
C VAL A 299 -9.66 2.32 18.37
N ALA A 300 -10.68 2.78 19.09
CA ALA A 300 -10.61 3.96 19.96
C ALA A 300 -9.57 3.80 21.08
N CYS A 301 -9.48 2.62 21.69
CA CYS A 301 -8.51 2.35 22.75
C CYS A 301 -7.06 2.37 22.23
N CYS A 302 -6.78 1.91 21.01
CA CYS A 302 -5.46 2.07 20.36
C CYS A 302 -5.02 3.54 20.25
N ILE A 303 -5.96 4.47 20.05
CA ILE A 303 -5.69 5.91 19.98
C ILE A 303 -5.61 6.53 21.37
N ALA A 304 -6.65 6.38 22.19
CA ALA A 304 -6.93 7.26 23.32
C ALA A 304 -7.00 6.57 24.69
N SER A 305 -6.67 5.27 24.80
CA SER A 305 -6.71 4.55 26.08
C SER A 305 -5.95 5.29 27.19
N GLN A 306 -6.64 5.50 28.30
CA GLN A 306 -6.14 6.11 29.53
C GLN A 306 -5.56 5.09 30.51
N ASP A 307 -5.56 3.80 30.15
CA ASP A 307 -4.94 2.75 30.96
C ASP A 307 -3.45 3.07 31.26
N PRO A 308 -2.95 2.79 32.47
CA PRO A 308 -1.55 3.05 32.82
C PRO A 308 -0.58 2.02 32.21
N GLU A 309 -1.01 0.77 31.98
CA GLU A 309 -0.18 -0.31 31.43
C GLU A 309 -0.26 -0.36 29.89
N TYR A 310 -1.45 -0.12 29.33
CA TYR A 310 -1.71 -0.10 27.88
C TYR A 310 -2.32 1.23 27.41
N PRO A 311 -1.56 2.35 27.43
CA PRO A 311 -2.07 3.61 26.95
C PRO A 311 -2.18 3.66 25.43
N GLY A 312 -3.18 4.39 24.94
CA GLY A 312 -3.31 4.72 23.53
C GLY A 312 -2.14 5.59 23.03
N VAL A 313 -1.95 5.66 21.72
CA VAL A 313 -0.87 6.43 21.08
C VAL A 313 -0.94 7.93 21.43
N ALA A 314 -2.14 8.52 21.44
CA ALA A 314 -2.37 9.94 21.65
C ALA A 314 -3.46 10.19 22.71
N ARG A 315 -3.14 9.92 23.98
CA ARG A 315 -4.04 10.03 25.15
C ARG A 315 -4.75 11.39 25.33
N GLY A 316 -4.26 12.46 24.70
CA GLY A 316 -4.78 13.82 24.82
C GLY A 316 -5.84 14.19 23.78
N VAL A 317 -6.07 13.37 22.75
CA VAL A 317 -7.06 13.69 21.70
C VAL A 317 -8.49 13.64 22.23
N ASP A 318 -9.37 14.40 21.59
CA ASP A 318 -10.80 14.16 21.68
C ASP A 318 -11.21 13.23 20.53
N LEU A 319 -12.18 12.35 20.78
CA LEU A 319 -12.73 11.45 19.77
C LEU A 319 -14.11 11.94 19.32
N LEU A 320 -14.42 11.71 18.04
CA LEU A 320 -15.79 11.69 17.56
C LEU A 320 -16.15 10.24 17.26
N ASP A 321 -17.26 9.78 17.81
CA ASP A 321 -17.79 8.47 17.49
C ASP A 321 -18.70 8.56 16.26
N VAL A 322 -18.42 7.76 15.22
CA VAL A 322 -19.13 7.81 13.94
C VAL A 322 -19.53 6.38 13.58
N GLU A 323 -20.61 5.93 14.20
CA GLU A 323 -21.17 4.60 14.02
C GLU A 323 -21.93 4.54 12.68
N VAL A 324 -21.41 3.72 11.77
CA VAL A 324 -21.97 3.50 10.42
C VAL A 324 -22.03 2.03 10.02
N PHE A 325 -21.65 1.12 10.92
CA PHE A 325 -21.54 -0.32 10.68
C PHE A 325 -22.48 -1.07 11.61
N GLN A 326 -23.32 -1.91 11.04
CA GLN A 326 -24.24 -2.79 11.78
C GLN A 326 -23.45 -3.81 12.62
N ASN A 327 -24.14 -4.47 13.57
CA ASN A 327 -23.55 -5.45 14.50
C ASN A 327 -22.79 -6.60 13.79
N ASP A 328 -23.24 -7.03 12.61
CA ASP A 328 -22.56 -8.03 11.79
C ASP A 328 -21.22 -7.54 11.19
N GLY A 329 -20.93 -6.24 11.29
CA GLY A 329 -19.73 -5.61 10.74
C GLY A 329 -19.86 -5.15 9.30
N ILE A 330 -21.09 -4.97 8.83
CA ILE A 330 -21.40 -4.48 7.49
C ILE A 330 -21.92 -3.04 7.57
N ALA A 331 -21.35 -2.18 6.73
CA ALA A 331 -21.93 -0.89 6.34
C ALA A 331 -22.33 -0.95 4.87
N ASP A 332 -23.17 -0.03 4.42
CA ASP A 332 -23.30 0.26 3.00
C ASP A 332 -22.55 1.55 2.62
N TYR A 333 -22.40 1.79 1.32
CA TYR A 333 -21.72 2.99 0.83
C TYR A 333 -22.40 4.28 1.32
N TRP A 334 -23.74 4.31 1.38
CA TRP A 334 -24.46 5.49 1.85
C TRP A 334 -24.19 5.82 3.32
N SER A 335 -24.13 4.81 4.18
CA SER A 335 -23.87 4.96 5.62
C SER A 335 -22.49 5.53 5.89
N ILE A 336 -21.46 5.04 5.18
CA ILE A 336 -20.10 5.60 5.25
C ILE A 336 -20.07 7.05 4.75
N LEU A 337 -20.72 7.34 3.61
CA LEU A 337 -20.84 8.71 3.09
C LEU A 337 -21.55 9.64 4.09
N ARG A 338 -22.58 9.17 4.78
CA ARG A 338 -23.29 9.93 5.82
C ARG A 338 -22.42 10.20 7.05
N GLY A 339 -21.62 9.22 7.49
CA GLY A 339 -20.62 9.42 8.55
C GLY A 339 -19.61 10.51 8.17
N TRP A 340 -19.04 10.43 6.96
CA TRP A 340 -18.11 11.44 6.45
C TRP A 340 -18.76 12.82 6.26
N ASN A 341 -20.02 12.89 5.79
CA ASN A 341 -20.81 14.12 5.74
C ASN A 341 -20.94 14.76 7.13
N TRP A 342 -21.28 13.96 8.15
CA TRP A 342 -21.38 14.44 9.52
C TRP A 342 -20.02 14.96 10.04
N VAL A 343 -18.92 14.24 9.81
CA VAL A 343 -17.56 14.70 10.20
C VAL A 343 -17.19 16.03 9.53
N VAL A 344 -17.54 16.24 8.26
CA VAL A 344 -17.35 17.53 7.56
C VAL A 344 -18.16 18.63 8.24
N ASN A 345 -19.46 18.42 8.46
CA ASN A 345 -20.33 19.41 9.09
C ASN A 345 -19.89 19.73 10.53
N TRP A 346 -19.40 18.73 11.26
CA TRP A 346 -18.81 18.89 12.59
C TRP A 346 -17.54 19.75 12.54
N LYS A 347 -16.61 19.46 11.61
CA LYS A 347 -15.39 20.26 11.44
C LYS A 347 -15.70 21.71 11.08
N LEU A 348 -16.65 21.95 10.16
CA LEU A 348 -17.04 23.28 9.71
C LEU A 348 -17.70 24.11 10.83
N SER A 349 -18.49 23.48 11.69
CA SER A 349 -19.16 24.14 12.83
C SER A 349 -18.22 24.41 14.02
N HIS A 350 -17.24 23.53 14.27
CA HIS A 350 -16.34 23.64 15.43
C HIS A 350 -14.97 24.27 15.14
N ASN A 351 -14.56 24.37 13.87
CA ASN A 351 -13.26 24.90 13.43
C ASN A 351 -12.05 24.26 14.17
N ARG A 352 -12.07 22.92 14.33
CA ARG A 352 -11.00 22.14 14.96
C ARG A 352 -10.21 21.35 13.92
N TYR A 353 -8.99 20.94 14.29
CA TYR A 353 -8.19 20.03 13.47
C TYR A 353 -8.70 18.61 13.70
N VAL A 354 -9.30 18.02 12.65
CA VAL A 354 -9.92 16.69 12.68
C VAL A 354 -9.14 15.76 11.74
N ILE A 355 -8.76 14.60 12.26
CA ILE A 355 -8.23 13.44 11.51
C ILE A 355 -9.35 12.40 11.43
N CYS A 356 -9.47 11.66 10.33
CA CYS A 356 -10.45 10.58 10.18
C CYS A 356 -9.74 9.22 10.11
N SER A 357 -10.10 8.30 10.99
CA SER A 357 -9.59 6.91 11.04
C SER A 357 -10.65 5.96 10.47
N ASN A 358 -10.27 5.16 9.47
CA ASN A 358 -11.19 4.32 8.69
C ASN A 358 -10.65 2.88 8.64
N SER A 359 -11.17 2.01 9.51
CA SER A 359 -10.69 0.63 9.71
C SER A 359 -11.57 -0.42 8.99
N PHE A 360 -11.91 -0.13 7.73
CA PHE A 360 -12.84 -0.91 6.90
C PHE A 360 -12.42 -0.90 5.43
N GLY A 361 -12.99 -1.79 4.62
CA GLY A 361 -12.76 -1.78 3.18
C GLY A 361 -13.64 -2.74 2.38
N CYS A 362 -13.63 -2.58 1.06
CA CYS A 362 -14.22 -3.51 0.10
C CYS A 362 -13.22 -3.79 -1.05
N PRO A 363 -13.39 -4.87 -1.82
CA PRO A 363 -12.55 -5.16 -2.98
C PRO A 363 -12.49 -3.94 -3.94
N PRO A 364 -11.32 -3.59 -4.50
CA PRO A 364 -11.18 -2.39 -5.33
C PRO A 364 -12.03 -2.46 -6.62
N GLN A 365 -12.30 -3.67 -7.12
CA GLN A 365 -13.18 -3.92 -8.26
C GLN A 365 -14.69 -3.83 -7.95
N SER A 366 -15.10 -3.49 -6.72
CA SER A 366 -16.52 -3.34 -6.37
C SER A 366 -17.18 -2.19 -7.14
N THR A 367 -18.42 -2.43 -7.54
CA THR A 367 -19.18 -1.66 -8.53
C THR A 367 -19.39 -0.20 -8.12
N GLY A 368 -19.73 0.07 -6.86
CA GLY A 368 -19.91 1.43 -6.35
C GLY A 368 -18.66 2.07 -5.73
N ALA A 369 -17.54 1.35 -5.63
CA ALA A 369 -16.35 1.77 -4.86
C ALA A 369 -15.79 3.15 -5.22
N SER A 370 -15.96 3.63 -6.47
CA SER A 370 -15.45 4.94 -6.90
C SER A 370 -16.16 6.14 -6.27
N ILE A 371 -17.38 6.01 -5.71
CA ILE A 371 -17.99 7.10 -4.93
C ILE A 371 -17.25 7.33 -3.61
N LEU A 372 -16.82 6.25 -2.93
CA LEU A 372 -16.02 6.35 -1.71
C LEU A 372 -14.66 6.97 -1.97
N ARG A 373 -13.99 6.62 -3.08
CA ARG A 373 -12.72 7.26 -3.48
C ARG A 373 -12.88 8.76 -3.72
N THR A 374 -13.92 9.15 -4.47
CA THR A 374 -14.22 10.57 -4.75
C THR A 374 -14.55 11.34 -3.47
N ALA A 375 -15.30 10.72 -2.56
CA ALA A 375 -15.65 11.29 -1.27
C ALA A 375 -14.43 11.45 -0.36
N LEU A 376 -13.56 10.44 -0.27
CA LEU A 376 -12.31 10.51 0.48
C LEU A 376 -11.39 11.60 -0.08
N ASP A 377 -11.16 11.62 -1.39
CA ASP A 377 -10.35 12.66 -2.03
C ASP A 377 -10.88 14.07 -1.71
N ASN A 378 -12.20 14.25 -1.64
CA ASN A 378 -12.82 15.50 -1.21
C ASN A 378 -12.64 15.81 0.29
N MET A 379 -12.68 14.81 1.20
CA MET A 379 -12.37 14.98 2.63
C MET A 379 -11.01 15.66 2.82
N VAL A 380 -10.02 15.22 2.06
CA VAL A 380 -8.66 15.74 2.10
C VAL A 380 -8.54 17.09 1.38
N LEU A 381 -8.94 17.16 0.11
CA LEU A 381 -8.67 18.32 -0.76
C LEU A 381 -9.53 19.55 -0.44
N ARG A 382 -10.76 19.36 0.05
CA ARG A 382 -11.71 20.47 0.29
C ARG A 382 -11.83 20.86 1.75
N TYR A 383 -11.77 19.85 2.63
CA TYR A 383 -12.01 20.04 4.06
C TYR A 383 -10.74 19.89 4.90
N ASP A 384 -9.59 19.58 4.29
CA ASP A 384 -8.29 19.40 4.96
C ASP A 384 -8.36 18.39 6.12
N ILE A 385 -9.12 17.30 5.92
CA ILE A 385 -9.24 16.19 6.88
C ILE A 385 -8.28 15.08 6.43
N PRO A 386 -7.19 14.77 7.16
CA PRO A 386 -6.36 13.60 6.90
C PRO A 386 -7.20 12.33 7.00
N MET A 387 -7.19 11.52 5.94
CA MET A 387 -7.95 10.27 5.83
C MET A 387 -7.01 9.08 5.98
N ILE A 388 -6.92 8.55 7.20
CA ILE A 388 -6.08 7.38 7.51
C ILE A 388 -6.93 6.13 7.30
N VAL A 389 -6.45 5.19 6.48
CA VAL A 389 -7.24 4.04 6.01
C VAL A 389 -6.45 2.74 6.11
N ALA A 390 -7.13 1.65 6.49
CA ALA A 390 -6.57 0.30 6.46
C ALA A 390 -6.34 -0.19 5.03
N SER A 391 -5.19 -0.81 4.73
CA SER A 391 -4.92 -1.32 3.38
C SER A 391 -5.76 -2.54 3.00
N GLY A 392 -6.16 -3.36 3.99
CA GLY A 392 -6.88 -4.62 3.79
C GLY A 392 -6.19 -5.83 4.43
N ASN A 393 -6.94 -6.91 4.66
CA ASN A 393 -6.45 -8.16 5.27
C ASN A 393 -6.61 -9.40 4.34
N SER A 394 -6.66 -9.21 3.02
CA SER A 394 -6.83 -10.29 2.03
C SER A 394 -5.54 -10.72 1.33
N ALA A 395 -4.37 -10.22 1.75
CA ALA A 395 -3.07 -10.50 1.14
C ALA A 395 -3.04 -10.26 -0.38
N SER A 396 -3.67 -9.17 -0.82
CA SER A 396 -3.91 -8.81 -2.22
C SER A 396 -3.59 -7.33 -2.46
N ASP A 397 -4.02 -6.80 -3.61
CA ASP A 397 -4.07 -5.36 -3.83
C ASP A 397 -4.86 -4.63 -2.74
N VAL A 398 -4.55 -3.34 -2.54
CA VAL A 398 -5.17 -2.45 -1.55
C VAL A 398 -6.70 -2.36 -1.76
N MET A 399 -7.46 -2.41 -0.67
CA MET A 399 -8.91 -2.30 -0.67
C MET A 399 -9.38 -0.85 -0.82
N CYS A 400 -10.56 -0.65 -1.42
CA CYS A 400 -11.24 0.64 -1.37
C CYS A 400 -11.80 0.90 0.04
N PRO A 401 -11.66 2.10 0.62
CA PRO A 401 -11.17 3.34 0.01
C PRO A 401 -9.67 3.65 0.20
N GLY A 402 -8.87 2.70 0.69
CA GLY A 402 -7.42 2.87 0.82
C GLY A 402 -6.68 3.01 -0.53
N ASP A 403 -7.32 2.63 -1.63
CA ASP A 403 -6.82 2.85 -2.99
C ASP A 403 -7.25 4.22 -3.60
N ALA A 404 -7.85 5.10 -2.80
CA ALA A 404 -8.13 6.48 -3.20
C ALA A 404 -6.84 7.31 -3.28
N LYS A 405 -6.77 8.24 -4.23
CA LYS A 405 -5.54 8.96 -4.58
C LYS A 405 -4.97 9.80 -3.42
N TYR A 406 -5.83 10.27 -2.52
CA TYR A 406 -5.44 11.06 -1.35
C TYR A 406 -5.74 10.33 -0.02
N ALA A 407 -5.91 9.01 -0.03
CA ALA A 407 -5.81 8.22 1.18
C ALA A 407 -4.40 8.32 1.79
N PHE A 408 -4.31 8.09 3.10
CA PHE A 408 -3.06 7.74 3.77
C PHE A 408 -3.18 6.31 4.27
N THR A 409 -2.67 5.38 3.48
CA THR A 409 -3.03 3.97 3.55
C THR A 409 -2.01 3.16 4.34
N VAL A 410 -2.51 2.38 5.29
CA VAL A 410 -1.70 1.77 6.34
C VAL A 410 -1.73 0.24 6.27
N GLY A 411 -0.55 -0.34 6.04
CA GLY A 411 -0.32 -1.78 6.11
C GLY A 411 0.09 -2.26 7.50
N ALA A 412 0.07 -3.58 7.70
CA ALA A 412 0.33 -4.20 9.00
C ALA A 412 1.66 -4.96 9.03
N ILE A 413 2.51 -4.68 10.03
CA ILE A 413 3.70 -5.47 10.36
C ILE A 413 3.61 -6.08 11.78
N ASP A 414 4.50 -7.04 12.05
CA ASP A 414 4.77 -7.57 13.39
C ASP A 414 5.94 -6.88 14.12
N LYS A 415 6.20 -7.24 15.39
CA LYS A 415 7.32 -6.72 16.21
C LYS A 415 8.71 -6.84 15.57
N THR A 416 8.87 -7.84 14.72
CA THR A 416 10.13 -8.15 14.02
C THR A 416 10.26 -7.34 12.74
N ASN A 417 9.27 -6.49 12.45
CA ASN A 417 9.12 -5.65 11.28
C ASN A 417 8.92 -6.42 9.97
N TYR A 418 8.40 -7.64 10.05
CA TYR A 418 7.95 -8.38 8.87
C TYR A 418 6.50 -8.01 8.54
N ILE A 419 6.21 -7.90 7.24
CA ILE A 419 4.85 -7.71 6.73
C ILE A 419 3.93 -8.84 7.21
N ALA A 420 2.76 -8.48 7.71
CA ALA A 420 1.76 -9.44 8.14
C ALA A 420 1.27 -10.23 6.92
N SER A 421 1.14 -11.56 7.07
CA SER A 421 0.73 -12.45 5.97
C SER A 421 -0.64 -12.14 5.38
N PHE A 422 -1.47 -11.34 6.08
CA PHE A 422 -2.76 -10.86 5.61
C PHE A 422 -2.72 -9.46 4.99
N SER A 423 -1.68 -8.65 5.22
CA SER A 423 -1.67 -7.23 4.84
C SER A 423 -1.79 -7.09 3.31
N CYS A 424 -2.74 -6.29 2.86
CA CYS A 424 -2.76 -5.87 1.46
C CYS A 424 -1.60 -4.92 1.14
N TYR A 425 -1.19 -4.95 -0.12
CA TYR A 425 0.02 -4.32 -0.67
C TYR A 425 -0.33 -3.64 -2.00
N GLY A 426 0.39 -2.59 -2.42
CA GLY A 426 -0.02 -1.80 -3.59
C GLY A 426 0.91 -0.63 -3.87
N ASP A 427 0.68 0.05 -5.01
CA ASP A 427 1.35 1.33 -5.30
C ASP A 427 0.72 2.48 -4.48
N GLU A 428 -0.44 2.22 -3.88
CA GLU A 428 -1.26 3.09 -3.04
C GLU A 428 -0.89 3.02 -1.54
N LEU A 429 0.05 2.16 -1.15
CA LEU A 429 0.41 1.94 0.25
C LEU A 429 1.39 3.02 0.76
N ASP A 430 0.98 3.83 1.72
CA ASP A 430 1.85 4.89 2.26
C ASP A 430 2.90 4.37 3.24
N VAL A 431 2.46 3.70 4.30
CA VAL A 431 3.35 3.24 5.38
C VAL A 431 2.82 1.94 5.97
N VAL A 432 3.68 1.26 6.72
CA VAL A 432 3.27 0.20 7.63
C VAL A 432 3.33 0.66 9.08
N ALA A 433 2.48 0.09 9.91
CA ALA A 433 2.57 0.17 11.36
C ALA A 433 2.27 -1.19 12.00
N TYR A 434 2.63 -1.34 13.27
CA TYR A 434 2.36 -2.57 14.02
C TYR A 434 0.85 -2.87 14.03
N GLY A 435 0.45 -3.96 13.38
CA GLY A 435 -0.94 -4.40 13.28
C GLY A 435 -1.14 -5.87 13.63
N VAL A 436 -0.07 -6.55 14.07
CA VAL A 436 -0.08 -7.96 14.42
C VAL A 436 -0.01 -8.09 15.94
N ASN A 437 -1.11 -8.59 16.50
CA ASN A 437 -1.33 -8.94 17.89
C ASN A 437 -1.23 -7.73 18.86
N ILE A 438 -1.97 -6.67 18.57
CA ILE A 438 -2.03 -5.45 19.35
C ILE A 438 -2.90 -5.65 20.58
N ASN A 439 -2.42 -5.25 21.77
CA ASN A 439 -3.26 -5.21 22.96
C ASN A 439 -4.11 -3.94 22.97
N THR A 440 -5.40 -4.11 23.21
CA THR A 440 -6.39 -3.04 23.35
C THR A 440 -7.50 -3.49 24.31
N PHE A 441 -8.63 -2.77 24.37
CA PHE A 441 -9.76 -3.10 25.24
C PHE A 441 -11.05 -3.25 24.44
N ASP A 442 -11.87 -4.24 24.81
CA ASP A 442 -13.18 -4.47 24.23
C ASP A 442 -14.24 -3.48 24.77
N SER A 443 -15.47 -3.57 24.28
CA SER A 443 -16.60 -2.75 24.74
C SER A 443 -17.03 -3.03 26.19
N SER A 444 -16.49 -4.04 26.87
CA SER A 444 -16.67 -4.29 28.31
C SER A 444 -15.48 -3.80 29.16
N GLY A 445 -14.45 -3.23 28.53
CA GLY A 445 -13.22 -2.80 29.21
C GLY A 445 -12.26 -3.95 29.55
N ASN A 446 -12.48 -5.16 29.01
CA ASN A 446 -11.53 -6.26 29.15
C ASN A 446 -10.36 -6.07 28.20
N ARG A 447 -9.14 -6.40 28.65
CA ARG A 447 -7.98 -6.41 27.75
C ARG A 447 -8.08 -7.56 26.75
N VAL A 448 -8.05 -7.23 25.47
CA VAL A 448 -8.04 -8.16 24.33
C VAL A 448 -6.77 -8.01 23.49
N THR A 449 -6.47 -9.01 22.66
CA THR A 449 -5.34 -9.00 21.72
C THR A 449 -5.85 -9.27 20.32
N VAL A 450 -5.63 -8.33 19.40
CA VAL A 450 -6.28 -8.27 18.09
C VAL A 450 -5.27 -8.12 16.95
N SER A 451 -5.63 -8.51 15.72
CA SER A 451 -4.77 -8.39 14.54
C SER A 451 -5.53 -7.82 13.34
N GLY A 452 -4.83 -7.04 12.52
CA GLY A 452 -5.39 -6.42 11.31
C GLY A 452 -4.78 -5.05 11.00
N THR A 453 -4.85 -4.66 9.73
CA THR A 453 -4.57 -3.29 9.27
C THR A 453 -5.48 -2.25 9.96
N SER A 454 -6.68 -2.68 10.39
CA SER A 454 -7.60 -1.94 11.27
C SER A 454 -7.02 -1.50 12.61
N PHE A 455 -5.90 -2.08 13.07
CA PHE A 455 -5.19 -1.65 14.29
C PHE A 455 -3.91 -0.86 14.00
N SER A 456 -3.27 -1.10 12.84
CA SER A 456 -2.23 -0.21 12.32
C SER A 456 -2.76 1.21 12.04
N THR A 457 -3.97 1.31 11.48
CA THR A 457 -4.66 2.55 11.12
C THR A 457 -4.84 3.53 12.30
N PRO A 458 -5.46 3.15 13.44
CA PRO A 458 -5.58 4.01 14.61
C PRO A 458 -4.24 4.37 15.25
N ILE A 459 -3.23 3.50 15.16
CA ILE A 459 -1.87 3.81 15.62
C ILE A 459 -1.28 4.96 14.79
N VAL A 460 -1.42 4.92 13.45
CA VAL A 460 -1.02 6.02 12.56
C VAL A 460 -1.83 7.29 12.81
N ALA A 461 -3.16 7.20 12.97
CA ALA A 461 -4.00 8.35 13.29
C ALA A 461 -3.58 9.03 14.61
N GLY A 462 -3.23 8.23 15.63
CA GLY A 462 -2.63 8.74 16.86
C GLY A 462 -1.29 9.45 16.63
N CYS A 463 -0.40 8.88 15.82
CA CYS A 463 0.87 9.52 15.44
C CYS A 463 0.63 10.87 14.76
N PHE A 464 -0.32 10.96 13.83
CA PHE A 464 -0.73 12.21 13.19
C PHE A 464 -1.16 13.27 14.22
N ALA A 465 -1.94 12.89 15.23
CA ALA A 465 -2.37 13.81 16.27
C ALA A 465 -1.23 14.33 17.16
N LEU A 466 -0.21 13.51 17.45
CA LEU A 466 0.98 13.95 18.19
C LEU A 466 1.73 15.08 17.45
N ILE A 467 1.83 15.01 16.11
CA ILE A 467 2.45 16.05 15.30
C ILE A 467 1.52 17.27 15.19
N ALA A 468 0.24 17.02 14.91
CA ALA A 468 -0.75 18.08 14.71
C ALA A 468 -0.93 18.97 15.95
N GLU A 469 -0.74 18.44 17.17
CA GLU A 469 -0.80 19.22 18.43
C GLU A 469 0.05 20.50 18.37
N LYS A 470 1.27 20.42 17.81
CA LYS A 470 2.18 21.56 17.71
C LYS A 470 2.10 22.29 16.38
N THR A 471 1.85 21.57 15.28
CA THR A 471 2.09 22.10 13.94
C THR A 471 0.82 22.43 13.15
N LYS A 472 -0.28 21.69 13.39
CA LYS A 472 -1.51 21.70 12.59
C LYS A 472 -1.24 21.75 11.06
N LEU A 473 -0.25 20.99 10.59
CA LEU A 473 0.08 20.92 9.16
C LEU A 473 -1.14 20.50 8.33
N PRO A 474 -1.37 21.10 7.14
CA PRO A 474 -2.37 20.61 6.20
C PRO A 474 -2.16 19.14 5.87
N ALA A 475 -3.23 18.41 5.55
CA ALA A 475 -3.24 16.95 5.43
C ALA A 475 -2.12 16.41 4.50
N LEU A 476 -2.00 16.97 3.29
CA LEU A 476 -0.97 16.57 2.33
C LEU A 476 0.47 16.82 2.83
N LYS A 477 0.68 17.84 3.68
CA LYS A 477 1.98 18.09 4.32
C LYS A 477 2.27 17.17 5.49
N MET A 478 1.23 16.69 6.18
CA MET A 478 1.37 15.60 7.14
C MET A 478 1.71 14.28 6.42
N TYR A 479 1.13 14.02 5.25
CA TYR A 479 1.45 12.84 4.43
C TYR A 479 2.89 12.88 3.94
N ASP A 480 3.32 13.98 3.29
CA ASP A 480 4.69 14.18 2.83
C ASP A 480 5.71 13.98 3.98
N LEU A 481 5.41 14.51 5.18
CA LEU A 481 6.23 14.32 6.37
C LEU A 481 6.38 12.84 6.71
N PHE A 482 5.28 12.11 6.93
CA PHE A 482 5.38 10.72 7.36
C PHE A 482 5.97 9.79 6.28
N ARG A 483 5.74 10.06 4.99
CA ARG A 483 6.42 9.36 3.88
C ARG A 483 7.93 9.58 3.89
N THR A 484 8.37 10.81 4.15
CA THR A 484 9.81 11.16 4.11
C THR A 484 10.57 10.84 5.39
N THR A 485 9.89 10.71 6.53
CA THR A 485 10.50 10.31 7.80
C THR A 485 10.26 8.85 8.17
N ALA A 486 9.50 8.08 7.38
CA ALA A 486 9.32 6.65 7.61
C ALA A 486 10.68 5.93 7.62
N LYS A 487 10.79 4.93 8.50
CA LYS A 487 11.91 4.01 8.52
C LYS A 487 11.73 2.99 7.40
N ASP A 488 12.46 3.20 6.31
CA ASP A 488 12.61 2.27 5.19
C ASP A 488 12.77 0.80 5.66
N LEU A 489 11.97 -0.09 5.07
CA LEU A 489 11.91 -1.53 5.30
C LEU A 489 11.71 -2.22 3.94
N GLY A 490 12.27 -3.42 3.78
CA GLY A 490 12.14 -4.16 2.52
C GLY A 490 13.17 -3.72 1.49
N THR A 491 12.71 -3.21 0.35
CA THR A 491 13.54 -2.73 -0.75
C THR A 491 13.76 -1.23 -0.63
N ALA A 492 15.02 -0.79 -0.63
CA ALA A 492 15.38 0.59 -0.37
C ALA A 492 14.59 1.61 -1.21
N GLY A 493 13.93 2.56 -0.53
CA GLY A 493 12.98 3.50 -1.12
C GLY A 493 11.52 3.07 -0.94
N PHE A 494 10.68 3.39 -1.92
CA PHE A 494 9.29 2.92 -1.93
C PHE A 494 9.23 1.47 -2.45
N ASP A 495 8.52 0.60 -1.74
CA ASP A 495 8.11 -0.70 -2.27
C ASP A 495 6.65 -1.03 -1.97
N ARG A 496 6.04 -1.90 -2.78
CA ARG A 496 4.60 -2.20 -2.70
C ARG A 496 4.18 -2.89 -1.40
N GLN A 497 5.11 -3.54 -0.68
CA GLN A 497 4.82 -4.31 0.54
C GLN A 497 4.91 -3.45 1.81
N TYR A 498 5.87 -2.53 1.88
CA TYR A 498 6.13 -1.70 3.06
C TYR A 498 5.75 -0.22 2.85
N GLY A 499 5.40 0.18 1.62
CA GLY A 499 5.16 1.58 1.24
C GLY A 499 6.47 2.36 1.29
N TYR A 500 6.46 3.49 2.00
CA TYR A 500 7.67 4.22 2.40
C TYR A 500 8.35 3.65 3.66
N GLY A 501 7.81 2.59 4.25
CA GLY A 501 8.38 1.90 5.41
C GLY A 501 7.55 2.05 6.70
N LEU A 502 8.16 1.74 7.84
CA LEU A 502 7.54 1.85 9.16
C LEU A 502 7.42 3.31 9.60
N ILE A 503 6.22 3.71 10.01
CA ILE A 503 5.97 5.04 10.59
C ILE A 503 6.94 5.36 11.76
N ASP A 504 7.65 6.49 11.65
CA ASP A 504 8.52 7.01 12.72
C ASP A 504 7.98 8.38 13.20
N PRO A 505 7.18 8.40 14.29
CA PRO A 505 6.64 9.64 14.84
C PRO A 505 7.69 10.50 15.56
N VAL A 506 8.85 9.94 15.95
CA VAL A 506 9.91 10.70 16.63
C VAL A 506 10.69 11.52 15.60
N THR A 507 11.08 10.89 14.49
CA THR A 507 11.70 11.60 13.36
C THR A 507 10.71 12.59 12.75
N ALA A 508 9.45 12.21 12.55
CA ALA A 508 8.40 13.15 12.08
C ALA A 508 8.26 14.39 12.99
N PHE A 509 8.18 14.22 14.32
CA PHE A 509 8.04 15.34 15.24
C PHE A 509 9.25 16.26 15.24
N SER A 510 10.47 15.69 15.31
CA SER A 510 11.71 16.48 15.30
C SER A 510 11.85 17.28 14.01
N THR A 511 11.57 16.68 12.85
CA THR A 511 11.57 17.35 11.53
C THR A 511 10.52 18.45 11.46
N ALA A 512 9.28 18.19 11.88
CA ALA A 512 8.18 19.16 11.76
C ALA A 512 8.25 20.35 12.73
N THR A 513 8.96 20.18 13.86
CA THR A 513 9.12 21.23 14.89
C THR A 513 10.51 21.88 14.91
N ASN A 514 11.46 21.36 14.12
CA ASN A 514 12.90 21.66 14.20
C ASN A 514 13.53 21.40 15.58
N GLN A 515 12.89 20.59 16.44
CA GLN A 515 13.40 20.24 17.77
C GLN A 515 14.27 18.97 17.72
N HIS A 516 15.45 19.01 18.30
CA HIS A 516 16.22 17.79 18.56
C HIS A 516 15.59 17.05 19.75
N ILE A 517 14.87 15.95 19.46
CA ILE A 517 14.43 15.01 20.50
C ILE A 517 15.63 14.11 20.87
N PRO A 518 16.03 14.04 22.15
CA PRO A 518 17.00 13.05 22.60
C PRO A 518 16.45 11.64 22.35
N GLN A 519 17.20 10.79 21.65
CA GLN A 519 16.84 9.37 21.54
C GLN A 519 16.88 8.76 22.93
N SER A 520 15.76 8.21 23.40
CA SER A 520 15.71 7.52 24.69
C SER A 520 16.49 6.21 24.63
N ASP A 521 17.46 6.04 25.53
CA ASP A 521 18.16 4.78 25.75
C ASP A 521 17.17 3.71 26.24
N VAL A 522 16.70 2.88 25.32
CA VAL A 522 15.99 1.63 25.61
C VAL A 522 16.99 0.51 25.31
N GLU A 523 17.34 -0.29 26.32
CA GLU A 523 18.35 -1.35 26.16
C GLU A 523 17.98 -2.29 25.00
N PRO A 524 18.97 -2.70 24.17
CA PRO A 524 18.72 -3.60 23.06
C PRO A 524 18.34 -5.00 23.56
N SER A 525 17.04 -5.32 23.49
CA SER A 525 16.54 -6.65 23.81
C SER A 525 16.94 -7.67 22.73
N LEU A 526 17.86 -8.57 23.09
CA LEU A 526 18.36 -9.62 22.21
C LEU A 526 17.27 -10.69 21.96
N ILE A 527 16.58 -10.61 20.82
CA ILE A 527 15.67 -11.67 20.38
C ILE A 527 16.47 -12.78 19.68
N ILE A 528 16.64 -13.91 20.37
CA ILE A 528 17.22 -15.13 19.78
C ILE A 528 16.11 -15.86 19.02
N ALA A 529 16.06 -15.70 17.70
CA ALA A 529 15.22 -16.50 16.82
C ALA A 529 15.91 -17.84 16.50
N LEU A 530 15.39 -18.95 17.05
CA LEU A 530 15.80 -20.30 16.66
C LEU A 530 15.14 -20.70 15.34
N ILE A 531 15.79 -20.36 14.22
CA ILE A 531 15.43 -20.91 12.91
C ILE A 531 16.01 -22.34 12.81
N PRO A 532 15.21 -23.38 12.51
CA PRO A 532 15.68 -24.76 12.44
C PRO A 532 16.45 -25.09 11.14
N SER A 533 17.36 -24.19 10.73
CA SER A 533 18.41 -24.44 9.74
C SER A 533 19.48 -23.34 9.82
N MET A 534 20.75 -23.76 9.82
CA MET A 534 21.97 -22.94 9.90
C MET A 534 22.37 -22.38 11.27
N PHE A 535 23.43 -22.96 11.84
CA PHE A 535 24.22 -22.35 12.91
C PHE A 535 25.04 -21.18 12.35
N GLY A 536 24.84 -19.97 12.90
CA GLY A 536 25.66 -18.80 12.61
C GLY A 536 25.65 -17.83 13.79
N LEU A 537 26.76 -17.76 14.54
CA LEU A 537 26.98 -16.74 15.57
C LEU A 537 27.46 -15.45 14.91
N ILE A 538 26.66 -14.40 14.95
CA ILE A 538 27.07 -13.04 14.56
C ILE A 538 27.25 -12.21 15.83
N PHE A 539 28.48 -11.77 16.08
CA PHE A 539 28.77 -10.73 17.07
C PHE A 539 28.78 -9.37 16.37
N VAL A 540 27.96 -8.43 16.83
CA VAL A 540 28.04 -7.03 16.44
C VAL A 540 28.46 -6.23 17.68
N SER A 541 29.68 -5.67 17.65
CA SER A 541 30.14 -4.75 18.70
C SER A 541 29.82 -3.32 18.30
N GLU A 542 29.26 -2.52 19.22
CA GLU A 542 29.16 -1.08 19.05
C GLU A 542 30.53 -0.43 18.74
N ARG A 543 30.51 0.61 17.89
CA ARG A 543 31.55 1.65 17.93
C ARG A 543 30.95 3.03 17.96
N ARG A 544 30.94 3.62 19.16
CA ARG A 544 30.93 5.06 19.37
C ARG A 544 32.10 5.69 18.61
N TRP A 545 31.85 6.79 17.89
CA TRP A 545 32.92 7.66 17.41
C TRP A 545 33.06 8.86 18.35
N LEU A 546 34.13 8.86 19.15
CA LEU A 546 34.61 10.09 19.78
C LEU A 546 35.15 11.02 18.69
N VAL A 547 34.57 12.21 18.56
CA VAL A 547 35.21 13.30 17.82
C VAL A 547 36.23 13.97 18.74
N LEU A 548 37.49 13.55 18.63
CA LEU A 548 38.62 14.29 19.18
C LEU A 548 39.11 15.29 18.12
N THR A 549 38.76 16.56 18.28
CA THR A 549 39.47 17.64 17.59
C THR A 549 40.84 17.82 18.24
N ARG A 550 41.87 18.08 17.42
CA ARG A 550 43.15 18.57 17.92
C ARG A 550 43.63 19.74 17.07
N SER A 551 44.15 20.74 17.77
CA SER A 551 44.72 21.96 17.24
C SER A 551 46.17 21.79 16.80
N ILE A 552 46.57 22.62 15.82
CA ILE A 552 47.90 22.77 15.21
C ILE A 552 48.24 21.66 14.21
#